data_AF-A0A7W0QX99-F1
#
_entry.id   AF-A0A7W0QX99-F1
#
_cell.length_a   1.000
_cell.length_b   1.000
_cell.length_c   1.000
_cell.angle_alpha   90.00
_cell.angle_beta   90.00
_cell.angle_gamma   90.00
#
_symmetry.space_group_name_H-M   'P 1'
#
loop_
_entity.id
_entity.type
_entity.pdbx_description
1 polymer ?
#
loop_
_entity_poly.entity_id
_entity_poly.type
_entity_poly.pdbx_seq_one_letter_code
_entity_poly.pdbx_strand_id
1 'polypeptide(L)'
;FAFSALPYSAADLAAASHAHLLQAAGPTYVHLDIAHRGLGSAACGPDTEPRYRLSPGTYRWTWHLAAVPRGTDPGAIVARART
;
A
#
# COMPACT_ATOMS: atom_id res chain seq x y z
N PHE A 1 -7.43 2.22 5.97
CA PHE A 1 -6.73 1.76 4.75
C PHE A 1 -5.26 2.13 4.87
N ALA A 2 -4.40 1.44 4.14
CA ALA A 2 -3.00 1.80 3.94
C ALA A 2 -2.75 2.06 2.44
N PHE A 3 -1.72 2.85 2.15
CA PHE A 3 -1.31 3.18 0.79
C PHE A 3 0.20 3.20 0.69
N SER A 4 0.73 2.72 -0.43
CA SER A 4 2.12 2.92 -0.82
C SER A 4 2.21 3.19 -2.32
N ALA A 5 3.22 3.96 -2.72
CA ALA A 5 3.59 4.20 -4.10
C ALA A 5 5.12 4.14 -4.21
N LEU A 6 5.63 3.12 -4.90
CA LEU A 6 7.05 2.83 -4.99
C LEU A 6 7.49 2.70 -6.45
N PRO A 7 8.73 3.07 -6.80
CA PRO A 7 9.27 2.86 -8.14
C PRO A 7 9.80 1.41 -8.34
N TYR A 8 9.37 0.46 -7.50
CA TYR A 8 9.82 -0.92 -7.48
C TYR A 8 8.63 -1.85 -7.25
N SER A 9 8.63 -3.02 -7.89
CA SER A 9 7.62 -4.03 -7.59
C SER A 9 7.88 -4.67 -6.21
N ALA A 10 6.84 -5.26 -5.62
CA ALA A 10 6.99 -6.03 -4.39
C ALA A 10 7.96 -7.24 -4.56
N ALA A 11 8.00 -7.83 -5.75
CA ALA A 11 8.92 -8.93 -6.06
C ALA A 11 10.38 -8.44 -6.10
N ASP A 12 10.65 -7.28 -6.71
CA ASP A 12 11.99 -6.69 -6.76
C ASP A 12 12.48 -6.31 -5.36
N LEU A 13 11.60 -5.72 -4.55
CA LEU A 13 11.88 -5.38 -3.14
C LEU A 13 12.21 -6.63 -2.31
N ALA A 14 11.50 -7.73 -2.53
CA ALA A 14 11.76 -8.97 -1.82
C ALA A 14 13.05 -9.68 -2.28
N ALA A 15 13.43 -9.54 -3.55
CA ALA A 15 14.60 -10.18 -4.12
C ALA A 15 15.92 -9.44 -3.82
N ALA A 16 15.88 -8.12 -3.66
CA ALA A 16 17.09 -7.32 -3.46
C ALA A 16 17.69 -7.52 -2.06
N SER A 17 18.94 -7.96 -1.99
CA SER A 17 19.67 -8.11 -0.72
C SER A 17 20.23 -6.78 -0.18
N HIS A 18 20.40 -5.78 -1.05
CA HIS A 18 20.97 -4.47 -0.71
C HIS A 18 20.26 -3.38 -1.52
N ALA A 19 20.14 -2.18 -0.93
CA ALA A 19 19.41 -1.08 -1.54
C ALA A 19 19.93 -0.66 -2.94
N HIS A 20 21.26 -0.69 -3.16
CA HIS A 20 21.85 -0.30 -4.44
C HIS A 20 21.57 -1.31 -5.57
N LEU A 21 21.09 -2.51 -5.25
CA LEU A 21 20.69 -3.52 -6.23
C LEU A 21 19.27 -3.27 -6.76
N LEU A 22 18.48 -2.43 -6.09
CA LEU A 22 17.14 -2.05 -6.54
C LEU A 22 17.22 -1.17 -7.77
N GLN A 23 16.86 -1.74 -8.91
CA GLN A 23 16.70 -1.01 -10.16
C GLN A 23 15.27 -0.49 -10.26
N ALA A 24 15.10 0.81 -10.54
CA ALA A 24 13.77 1.37 -10.70
C ALA A 24 13.06 0.67 -11.85
N ALA A 25 11.93 0.05 -11.54
CA ALA A 25 11.05 -0.51 -12.53
C ALA A 25 10.28 0.65 -13.17
N GLY A 26 10.19 0.69 -14.50
CA GLY A 26 9.65 1.82 -15.27
C GLY A 26 8.36 2.47 -14.71
N PRO A 27 7.34 1.70 -14.24
CA PRO A 27 6.12 2.27 -13.67
C PRO A 27 6.21 2.51 -12.14
N THR A 28 5.31 3.35 -11.62
CA THR A 28 5.04 3.41 -10.17
C THR A 28 4.08 2.30 -9.77
N TYR A 29 4.48 1.49 -8.79
CA TYR A 29 3.67 0.43 -8.19
C TYR A 29 2.88 1.01 -7.04
N VAL A 30 1.55 0.98 -7.14
CA VAL A 30 0.62 1.49 -6.13
C VAL A 30 -0.09 0.34 -5.44
N HIS A 31 -0.05 0.32 -4.11
CA HIS A 31 -0.84 -0.59 -3.27
C HIS A 31 -1.91 0.19 -2.50
N LEU A 32 -3.13 -0.34 -2.50
CA LEU A 32 -4.30 0.18 -1.79
C LEU A 32 -4.90 -0.94 -0.96
N ASP A 33 -4.60 -0.94 0.33
CA ASP A 33 -4.93 -2.05 1.21
C ASP A 33 -6.02 -1.65 2.21
N ILE A 34 -7.11 -2.42 2.28
CA ILE A 34 -8.13 -2.21 3.32
C ILE A 34 -7.52 -2.39 4.72
N ALA A 35 -6.64 -3.38 4.86
CA ALA A 35 -5.92 -3.69 6.08
C ALA A 35 -4.61 -4.43 5.76
N HIS A 36 -3.60 -4.24 6.62
CA HIS A 36 -2.33 -4.95 6.59
C HIS A 36 -2.03 -5.50 7.97
N ARG A 37 -1.43 -6.70 8.05
CA ARG A 37 -1.06 -7.30 9.34
C ARG A 37 0.05 -6.48 10.00
N GLY A 38 0.07 -6.45 11.33
CA GLY A 38 1.19 -5.91 12.09
C GLY A 38 2.49 -6.68 11.79
N LEU A 39 3.63 -6.02 12.02
CA LEU A 39 4.96 -6.58 11.77
C LEU A 39 5.39 -7.59 12.85
N GLY A 40 5.21 -7.24 14.13
CA GLY A 40 5.72 -8.01 15.27
C GLY A 40 7.24 -7.90 15.41
N SER A 41 7.86 -8.85 16.12
CA SER A 41 9.32 -8.90 16.32
C SER A 41 9.88 -10.33 16.16
N ALA A 42 9.26 -11.13 15.30
CA ALA A 42 9.52 -12.57 15.16
C ALA A 42 10.95 -12.94 14.70
N ALA A 43 11.77 -11.95 14.33
CA ALA A 43 13.19 -12.17 14.10
C ALA A 43 13.93 -12.63 15.38
N CYS A 44 13.57 -12.08 16.54
CA CYS A 44 14.08 -12.49 17.85
C CYS A 44 13.11 -12.06 18.97
N GLY A 45 11.91 -12.64 18.98
CA GLY A 45 10.85 -12.24 19.89
C GLY A 45 9.48 -12.77 19.44
N PRO A 46 8.37 -12.25 20.00
CA PRO A 46 7.04 -12.71 19.63
C PRO A 46 6.65 -12.30 18.20
N ASP A 47 5.75 -13.10 17.60
CA ASP A 47 4.99 -12.69 16.42
C ASP A 47 4.04 -11.51 16.76
N THR A 48 3.39 -10.97 15.73
CA THR A 48 2.37 -9.92 15.85
C THR A 48 1.33 -10.26 16.91
N GLU A 49 1.04 -9.30 17.79
CA GLU A 49 0.01 -9.43 18.83
C GLU A 49 -1.38 -9.68 18.20
N PRO A 50 -2.26 -10.52 18.79
CA PRO A 50 -3.54 -10.89 18.19
C PRO A 50 -4.39 -9.72 17.68
N ARG A 51 -4.42 -8.59 18.38
CA ARG A 51 -5.18 -7.39 17.98
C ARG A 51 -4.71 -6.72 16.69
N TYR A 52 -3.50 -7.02 16.22
CA TYR A 52 -2.93 -6.49 14.97
C TYR A 52 -2.84 -7.56 13.87
N ARG A 53 -3.43 -8.74 14.08
CA ARG A 53 -3.56 -9.78 13.04
C ARG A 53 -4.80 -9.55 12.21
N LEU A 54 -4.75 -9.99 10.96
CA LEU A 54 -5.94 -10.07 10.11
C LEU A 54 -6.59 -11.44 10.31
N SER A 55 -7.76 -11.47 10.93
CA SER A 55 -8.54 -12.70 11.08
C SER A 55 -9.21 -13.07 9.75
N PRO A 56 -9.45 -14.37 9.48
CA PRO A 56 -10.29 -14.80 8.38
C PRO A 56 -11.68 -14.14 8.47
N GLY A 57 -12.22 -13.71 7.33
CA GLY A 57 -13.51 -13.02 7.30
C GLY A 57 -13.66 -12.16 6.05
N THR A 58 -14.80 -11.49 5.94
CA THR A 58 -15.07 -10.57 4.84
C THR A 58 -14.74 -9.14 5.24
N TYR A 59 -13.82 -8.53 4.49
CA TYR A 59 -13.43 -7.14 4.59
C TYR A 59 -14.00 -6.39 3.38
N ARG A 60 -14.80 -5.35 3.61
CA ARG A 60 -15.41 -4.55 2.52
C ARG A 60 -14.96 -3.12 2.61
N TRP A 61 -14.48 -2.60 1.48
CA TRP A 61 -14.07 -1.21 1.32
C TRP A 61 -14.31 -0.78 -0.12
N THR A 62 -14.64 0.49 -0.30
CA THR A 62 -14.82 1.14 -1.58
C THR A 62 -13.77 2.23 -1.74
N TRP A 63 -13.15 2.30 -2.90
CA TRP A 63 -12.20 3.33 -3.27
C TRP A 63 -12.53 3.87 -4.66
N HIS A 64 -12.12 5.11 -4.92
CA HIS A 64 -12.28 5.77 -6.20
C HIS A 64 -10.90 6.23 -6.69
N LEU A 65 -10.65 6.06 -7.98
CA LEU A 65 -9.43 6.54 -8.63
C LEU A 65 -9.83 7.28 -9.91
N ALA A 66 -9.29 8.49 -10.08
CA ALA A 66 -9.49 9.30 -11.26
C ALA A 66 -8.17 9.94 -11.68
N ALA A 67 -7.89 9.90 -12.98
CA ALA A 67 -6.84 10.74 -13.56
C ALA A 67 -7.31 12.20 -13.54
N VAL A 68 -6.46 13.10 -13.05
CA VAL A 68 -6.76 14.52 -12.94
C VAL A 68 -5.67 15.34 -13.65
N PRO A 69 -6.02 16.40 -14.38
CA PRO A 69 -5.03 17.30 -14.93
C PRO A 69 -4.11 17.85 -13.84
N ARG A 70 -2.83 18.03 -14.17
CA ARG A 70 -1.87 18.64 -13.24
C ARG A 70 -2.33 20.06 -12.89
N GLY A 71 -2.34 20.38 -11.59
CA GLY A 71 -2.82 21.69 -11.11
C GLY A 71 -4.33 21.76 -10.86
N THR A 72 -5.07 20.65 -11.03
CA THR A 72 -6.47 20.59 -10.58
C THR A 72 -6.54 20.80 -9.08
N ASP A 73 -7.46 21.66 -8.63
CA ASP A 73 -7.76 21.87 -7.22
C ASP A 73 -8.17 20.55 -6.53
N PRO A 74 -7.52 20.14 -5.42
CA PRO A 74 -7.92 18.96 -4.65
C PRO A 74 -9.38 18.97 -4.19
N GLY A 75 -9.97 20.12 -3.90
CA GLY A 75 -11.39 20.24 -3.49
C GLY A 75 -12.35 19.78 -4.59
N ALA A 76 -12.07 20.17 -5.83
CA ALA A 76 -12.83 19.74 -7.01
C ALA A 76 -12.74 18.23 -7.29
N ILE A 77 -11.64 17.57 -6.89
CA ILE A 77 -11.45 16.13 -7.06
C ILE A 77 -12.36 15.35 -6.10
N VAL A 78 -12.41 15.75 -4.83
CA VAL A 78 -13.19 15.06 -3.79
C VAL A 78 -14.69 15.16 -4.04
N ALA A 79 -15.16 16.27 -4.63
CA ALA A 79 -16.58 16.46 -4.97
C ALA A 79 -17.09 15.44 -6.00
N ARG A 80 -16.23 14.93 -6.88
CA ARG A 80 -16.57 13.92 -7.91
C ARG A 80 -16.62 12.49 -7.39
N ALA A 81 -16.02 12.20 -6.23
CA ALA A 81 -15.87 10.84 -5.71
C ALA A 81 -17.05 10.38 -4.82
N ARG A 82 -18.11 11.20 -4.66
CA ARG A 82 -19.27 10.90 -3.81
C ARG A 82 -20.45 10.36 -4.64
N THR A 83 -20.32 9.13 -5.14
CA THR A 83 -21.44 8.32 -5.67
C THR A 83 -21.18 6.85 -5.38
#